data_AF-N1WM40-F1
#
_entry.id   AF-N1WM40-F1
#
_cell.length_a   1.000
_cell.length_b   1.000
_cell.length_c   1.000
_cell.angle_alpha   90.00
_cell.angle_beta   90.00
_cell.angle_gamma   90.00
#
_symmetry.space_group_name_H-M   'P 1'
#
loop_
_entity.id
_entity.type
_entity.pdbx_description
1 polymer ?
#
loop_
_entity_poly.entity_id
_entity_poly.type
_entity_poly.pdbx_seq_one_letter_code
_entity_poly.pdbx_strand_id
1 'polypeptide(L)'
;MSEQPNLGIQEFQGMTLDGKPVRLSEMSASRLVLNVYGPNCIPCIKEIPALNYLYQELQKDPKIQFYMAVDPALFFDEPETMSEDELLTKAVPLVKEEIRKYGIQVPTLLMKKPFRVSRTDSIVTGTPETLLFKTKPLLLYYNFIGPISEESNPQRLSVDQKVLFFKRMAGSS
;
A
#
# COMPACT_ATOMS: atom_id res chain seq x y z
N MET A 1 13.15 23.92 16.73
CA MET A 1 12.94 22.51 16.32
C MET A 1 12.54 22.56 14.86
N SER A 2 13.38 22.03 13.97
CA SER A 2 13.15 22.05 12.52
C SER A 2 11.99 21.12 12.20
N GLU A 3 10.81 21.67 11.92
CA GLU A 3 9.72 20.95 11.28
C GLU A 3 10.21 20.51 9.91
N GLN A 4 10.59 19.24 9.77
CA GLN A 4 10.70 18.64 8.45
C GLN A 4 9.29 18.68 7.84
N PRO A 5 9.11 19.26 6.64
CA PRO A 5 7.82 19.24 5.97
C PRO A 5 7.48 17.77 5.70
N ASN A 6 6.54 17.22 6.44
CA ASN A 6 6.12 15.82 6.34
C ASN A 6 5.34 15.53 5.04
N LEU A 7 5.52 16.32 3.97
CA LEU A 7 4.94 16.14 2.62
C LEU A 7 3.44 15.78 2.62
N GLY A 8 2.67 16.24 3.62
CA GLY A 8 1.25 15.92 3.77
C GLY A 8 0.91 14.50 4.27
N ILE A 9 1.91 13.64 4.58
CA ILE A 9 1.66 12.24 4.95
C ILE A 9 0.83 12.07 6.23
N GLN A 10 0.82 13.07 7.12
CA GLN A 10 0.04 13.05 8.37
C GLN A 10 -1.47 12.98 8.12
N GLU A 11 -1.90 13.47 6.96
CA GLU A 11 -3.30 13.51 6.54
C GLU A 11 -3.71 12.26 5.76
N PHE A 12 -2.78 11.32 5.52
CA PHE A 12 -3.09 10.10 4.79
C PHE A 12 -4.15 9.29 5.53
N GLN A 13 -5.22 9.03 4.79
CA GLN A 13 -6.36 8.27 5.24
C GLN A 13 -6.96 7.53 4.04
N GLY A 14 -7.70 6.47 4.34
CA GLY A 14 -8.38 5.67 3.36
C GLY A 14 -9.69 5.12 3.92
N MET A 15 -10.31 4.29 3.10
CA MET A 15 -11.53 3.56 3.44
C MET A 15 -11.30 2.09 3.12
N THR A 16 -11.69 1.21 4.02
CA THR A 16 -11.76 -0.22 3.71
C THR A 16 -12.87 -0.49 2.69
N LEU A 17 -12.87 -1.67 2.06
CA LEU A 17 -13.86 -2.02 1.03
C LEU A 17 -15.29 -2.27 1.57
N ASP A 18 -15.46 -2.27 2.90
CA ASP A 18 -16.73 -2.29 3.63
C ASP A 18 -17.13 -0.91 4.18
N GLY A 19 -16.37 0.16 3.87
CA GLY A 19 -16.75 1.54 4.17
C GLY A 19 -16.19 2.10 5.48
N LYS A 20 -15.34 1.36 6.19
CA LYS A 20 -14.76 1.84 7.45
C LYS A 20 -13.62 2.82 7.18
N PRO A 21 -13.64 4.03 7.78
CA PRO A 21 -12.52 4.97 7.65
C PRO A 21 -11.28 4.46 8.39
N VAL A 22 -10.11 4.69 7.80
CA VAL A 22 -8.81 4.37 8.38
C VAL A 22 -7.89 5.57 8.23
N ARG A 23 -7.44 6.15 9.34
CA ARG A 23 -6.43 7.20 9.36
C ARG A 23 -5.08 6.59 9.75
N LEU A 24 -4.06 6.78 8.91
CA LEU A 24 -2.76 6.10 9.10
C LEU A 24 -2.00 6.62 10.33
N SER A 25 -2.23 7.88 10.72
CA SER A 25 -1.61 8.50 11.90
C SER A 25 -2.22 8.07 13.23
N GLU A 26 -3.39 7.41 13.22
CA GLU A 26 -4.09 6.95 14.44
C GLU A 26 -3.90 5.45 14.71
N MET A 27 -3.04 4.80 13.94
CA MET A 27 -2.83 3.36 14.03
C MET A 27 -2.20 2.94 15.37
N SER A 28 -2.72 1.84 15.93
CA SER A 28 -2.19 1.26 17.17
C SER A 28 -0.84 0.58 16.96
N ALA A 29 -0.70 -0.17 15.85
CA ALA A 29 0.53 -0.81 15.39
C ALA A 29 1.65 0.21 15.27
N SER A 30 2.88 -0.15 15.66
CA SER A 30 4.04 0.75 15.70
C SER A 30 4.71 0.98 14.33
N ARG A 31 4.48 0.05 13.41
CA ARG A 31 5.00 0.06 12.04
C ARG A 31 3.84 -0.16 11.08
N LEU A 32 3.91 0.52 9.95
CA LEU A 32 2.97 0.35 8.84
C LEU A 32 3.76 0.09 7.55
N VAL A 33 3.35 -0.96 6.85
CA VAL A 33 3.73 -1.28 5.48
C VAL A 33 2.56 -0.89 4.58
N LEU A 34 2.81 -0.06 3.57
CA LEU A 34 1.80 0.39 2.62
C LEU A 34 2.30 0.14 1.19
N ASN A 35 1.89 -0.98 0.61
CA ASN A 35 2.18 -1.30 -0.80
C ASN A 35 1.15 -0.62 -1.69
N VAL A 36 1.59 0.11 -2.72
CA VAL A 36 0.72 0.87 -3.62
C VAL A 36 0.47 0.07 -4.88
N TYR A 37 -0.78 -0.28 -5.09
CA TYR A 37 -1.25 -1.06 -6.23
C TYR A 37 -1.97 -0.15 -7.25
N GLY A 38 -1.85 -0.48 -8.54
CA GLY A 38 -2.61 0.14 -9.61
C GLY A 38 -3.20 -0.90 -10.57
N PRO A 39 -4.39 -0.66 -11.15
CA PRO A 39 -4.94 -1.53 -12.18
C PRO A 39 -4.05 -1.55 -13.42
N ASN A 40 -4.06 -2.66 -14.16
CA ASN A 40 -3.25 -2.87 -15.37
C ASN A 40 -1.72 -2.77 -15.16
N CYS A 41 -1.26 -2.73 -13.91
CA CYS A 41 0.14 -2.76 -13.56
C CYS A 41 0.66 -4.21 -13.57
N ILE A 42 1.27 -4.64 -14.68
CA ILE A 42 1.82 -5.99 -14.81
C ILE A 42 2.82 -6.34 -13.69
N PRO A 43 3.77 -5.46 -13.30
CA PRO A 43 4.67 -5.76 -12.19
C PRO A 43 3.94 -5.92 -10.85
N CYS A 44 2.89 -5.12 -10.60
CA CYS A 44 2.06 -5.26 -9.39
C CYS A 44 1.38 -6.63 -9.33
N ILE A 45 0.82 -7.09 -10.46
CA ILE A 45 0.18 -8.41 -10.57
C ILE A 45 1.19 -9.54 -10.32
N LYS A 46 2.40 -9.43 -10.88
CA LYS A 46 3.48 -10.40 -10.67
C LYS A 46 4.00 -10.42 -9.23
N GLU A 47 3.89 -9.31 -8.51
CA GLU A 47 4.32 -9.18 -7.11
C GLU A 47 3.35 -9.85 -6.12
N ILE A 48 2.09 -10.09 -6.49
CA ILE A 48 1.05 -10.58 -5.58
C ILE A 48 1.46 -11.84 -4.80
N PRO A 49 2.08 -12.88 -5.37
CA PRO A 49 2.54 -14.03 -4.60
C PRO A 49 3.53 -13.66 -3.48
N ALA A 50 4.47 -12.75 -3.77
CA ALA A 50 5.43 -12.27 -2.79
C ALA A 50 4.76 -11.40 -1.71
N LEU A 51 3.81 -10.53 -2.10
CA LEU A 51 3.04 -9.71 -1.15
C LEU A 51 2.18 -10.57 -0.22
N ASN A 52 1.51 -11.59 -0.76
CA ASN A 52 0.73 -12.54 0.04
C ASN A 52 1.63 -13.30 1.02
N TYR A 53 2.80 -13.79 0.56
CA TYR A 53 3.78 -14.43 1.44
C TYR A 53 4.23 -13.48 2.57
N LEU A 54 4.61 -12.26 2.22
CA LEU A 54 5.03 -11.24 3.19
C LEU A 54 3.92 -10.90 4.17
N TYR A 55 2.67 -10.77 3.70
CA TYR A 55 1.53 -10.52 4.57
C TYR A 55 1.33 -11.63 5.59
N GLN A 56 1.38 -12.90 5.15
CA GLN A 56 1.26 -14.05 6.04
C GLN A 56 2.35 -14.10 7.11
N GLU A 57 3.56 -13.63 6.77
CA GLU A 57 4.68 -13.56 7.71
C GLU A 57 4.57 -12.37 8.67
N LEU A 58 4.29 -11.17 8.14
CA LEU A 58 4.32 -9.93 8.90
C LEU A 58 3.11 -9.77 9.83
N GLN A 59 1.93 -10.27 9.45
CA GLN A 59 0.73 -10.18 10.30
C GLN A 59 0.85 -10.98 11.61
N LYS A 60 1.87 -11.85 11.73
CA LYS A 60 2.17 -12.58 12.97
C LYS A 60 2.70 -11.65 14.07
N ASP A 61 3.28 -10.50 13.71
CA ASP A 61 3.70 -9.48 14.68
C ASP A 61 2.64 -8.36 14.76
N PRO A 62 1.90 -8.24 15.87
CA PRO A 62 0.88 -7.19 16.03
C PRO A 62 1.45 -5.77 16.01
N LYS A 63 2.78 -5.60 16.08
CA LYS A 63 3.44 -4.30 15.95
C LYS A 63 3.50 -3.80 14.51
N ILE A 64 3.25 -4.67 13.52
CA ILE A 64 3.32 -4.38 12.09
C ILE A 64 1.92 -4.48 11.50
N GLN A 65 1.42 -3.38 10.97
CA GLN A 65 0.28 -3.41 10.06
C GLN A 65 0.78 -3.44 8.62
N PHE A 66 0.12 -4.24 7.78
CA PHE A 66 0.33 -4.22 6.34
C PHE A 66 -1.00 -3.97 5.62
N TYR A 67 -1.01 -2.97 4.74
CA TYR A 67 -2.10 -2.69 3.80
C TYR A 67 -1.59 -2.60 2.36
N MET A 68 -2.48 -2.95 1.43
CA MET A 68 -2.39 -2.54 0.04
C MET A 68 -3.19 -1.25 -0.13
N ALA A 69 -2.52 -0.16 -0.50
CA ALA A 69 -3.13 1.11 -0.85
C ALA A 69 -3.48 1.13 -2.34
N VAL A 70 -4.68 1.60 -2.64
CA VAL A 70 -5.15 1.83 -4.00
C VAL A 70 -5.58 3.29 -4.11
N ASP A 71 -5.03 4.00 -5.09
CA ASP A 71 -5.58 5.29 -5.52
C ASP A 71 -6.78 5.02 -6.46
N PRO A 72 -8.02 5.36 -6.06
CA PRO A 72 -9.21 5.15 -6.89
C PRO A 72 -9.11 5.80 -8.27
N ALA A 73 -8.38 6.92 -8.39
CA ALA A 73 -8.27 7.66 -9.64
C ALA A 73 -7.61 6.83 -10.75
N LEU A 74 -6.81 5.82 -10.42
CA LEU A 74 -6.12 4.98 -11.41
C LEU A 74 -7.07 4.06 -12.19
N PHE A 75 -8.31 3.88 -11.73
CA PHE A 75 -9.30 3.02 -12.40
C PHE A 75 -10.12 3.72 -13.48
N PHE A 76 -9.97 5.03 -13.64
CA PHE A 76 -10.82 5.84 -14.49
C PHE A 76 -9.98 6.73 -15.41
N ASP A 77 -10.44 6.95 -16.63
CA ASP A 77 -9.75 7.79 -17.61
C ASP A 77 -9.82 9.29 -17.25
N GLU A 78 -10.95 9.74 -16.69
CA GLU A 78 -11.22 11.15 -16.35
C GLU A 78 -11.62 11.34 -14.87
N PRO A 79 -10.76 10.96 -13.91
CA PRO A 79 -11.13 10.94 -12.49
C PRO A 79 -11.43 12.33 -11.91
N GLU A 80 -10.92 13.40 -12.52
CA GLU A 80 -11.16 14.78 -12.06
C GLU A 80 -12.60 15.26 -12.27
N THR A 81 -13.36 14.58 -13.12
CA THR A 81 -14.79 14.89 -13.37
C THR A 81 -15.71 14.33 -12.29
N MET A 82 -15.17 13.49 -11.40
CA MET A 82 -15.91 12.73 -10.40
C MET A 82 -15.63 13.27 -9.00
N SER A 83 -16.64 13.24 -8.14
CA SER A 83 -16.42 13.55 -6.72
C SER A 83 -15.62 12.43 -6.04
N GLU A 84 -14.99 12.73 -4.89
CA GLU A 84 -14.25 11.72 -4.13
C GLU A 84 -15.14 10.54 -3.72
N ASP A 85 -16.37 10.81 -3.25
CA ASP A 85 -17.32 9.77 -2.86
C ASP A 85 -17.76 8.91 -4.05
N GLU A 86 -17.90 9.51 -5.24
CA GLU A 86 -18.22 8.79 -6.47
C GLU A 86 -17.06 7.88 -6.91
N LEU A 87 -15.82 8.38 -6.88
CA LEU A 87 -14.61 7.61 -7.15
C LEU A 87 -14.50 6.41 -6.20
N LEU A 88 -14.63 6.64 -4.89
CA LEU A 88 -14.59 5.59 -3.89
C LEU A 88 -15.66 4.53 -4.16
N THR A 89 -16.91 4.97 -4.36
CA THR A 89 -18.05 4.06 -4.57
C THR A 89 -17.88 3.19 -5.81
N LYS A 90 -17.45 3.79 -6.94
CA LYS A 90 -17.25 3.06 -8.19
C LYS A 90 -15.98 2.21 -8.20
N ALA A 91 -14.95 2.58 -7.44
CA ALA A 91 -13.71 1.79 -7.35
C ALA A 91 -13.88 0.52 -6.51
N VAL A 92 -14.75 0.50 -5.49
CA VAL A 92 -14.97 -0.69 -4.64
C VAL A 92 -15.23 -1.98 -5.45
N PRO A 93 -16.20 -2.06 -6.38
CA PRO A 93 -16.43 -3.29 -7.14
C PRO A 93 -15.25 -3.67 -8.04
N LEU A 94 -14.54 -2.70 -8.61
CA LEU A 94 -13.37 -2.93 -9.48
C LEU A 94 -12.20 -3.51 -8.69
N VAL A 95 -11.93 -2.95 -7.50
CA VAL A 95 -10.88 -3.47 -6.62
C VAL A 95 -11.23 -4.86 -6.08
N LYS A 96 -12.51 -5.11 -5.74
CA LYS A 96 -12.96 -6.46 -5.35
C LYS A 96 -12.78 -7.48 -6.48
N GLU A 97 -12.97 -7.07 -7.73
CA GLU A 97 -12.70 -7.92 -8.89
C GLU A 97 -11.22 -8.25 -9.01
N GLU A 98 -10.33 -7.26 -8.91
CA GLU A 98 -8.87 -7.44 -8.95
C GLU A 98 -8.40 -8.38 -7.81
N ILE A 99 -8.91 -8.18 -6.59
CA ILE A 99 -8.63 -9.04 -5.44
C ILE A 99 -9.00 -10.50 -5.74
N ARG A 100 -10.21 -10.74 -6.25
CA ARG A 100 -10.68 -12.07 -6.60
C ARG A 100 -9.85 -12.68 -7.74
N LYS A 101 -9.56 -11.89 -8.77
CA LYS A 101 -8.88 -12.32 -10.00
C LYS A 101 -7.44 -12.73 -9.74
N TYR A 102 -6.71 -11.97 -8.93
CA TYR A 102 -5.29 -12.21 -8.65
C TYR A 102 -5.02 -12.88 -7.31
N GLY A 103 -6.07 -13.17 -6.53
CA GLY A 103 -5.94 -13.84 -5.23
C GLY A 103 -5.20 -12.98 -4.19
N ILE A 104 -5.47 -11.68 -4.17
CA ILE A 104 -4.85 -10.74 -3.22
C ILE A 104 -5.37 -11.03 -1.82
N GLN A 105 -4.46 -11.27 -0.86
CA GLN A 105 -4.80 -11.53 0.54
C GLN A 105 -4.56 -10.34 1.44
N VAL A 106 -3.73 -9.39 0.99
CA VAL A 106 -3.38 -8.19 1.75
C VAL A 106 -4.64 -7.32 1.92
N PRO A 107 -5.01 -6.90 3.15
CA PRO A 107 -6.12 -6.01 3.37
C PRO A 107 -5.94 -4.72 2.56
N THR A 108 -7.00 -4.31 1.85
CA THR A 108 -6.92 -3.21 0.88
C THR A 108 -7.62 -1.96 1.39
N LEU A 109 -6.98 -0.81 1.20
CA LEU A 109 -7.53 0.51 1.46
C LEU A 109 -7.68 1.27 0.14
N LEU A 110 -8.87 1.82 -0.10
CA LEU A 110 -9.06 2.88 -1.06
C LEU A 110 -8.61 4.18 -0.42
N MET A 111 -7.53 4.75 -0.93
CA MET A 111 -6.94 5.96 -0.36
C MET A 111 -7.75 7.19 -0.76
N LYS A 112 -7.83 8.16 0.16
CA LYS A 112 -8.48 9.46 -0.04
C LYS A 112 -7.44 10.54 -0.26
N LYS A 113 -7.84 11.69 -0.80
CA LYS A 113 -6.96 12.87 -0.86
C LYS A 113 -6.49 13.22 0.57
N PRO A 114 -5.22 13.67 0.75
CA PRO A 114 -4.27 14.07 -0.29
C PRO A 114 -3.43 12.95 -0.90
N PHE A 115 -3.64 11.67 -0.55
CA PHE A 115 -2.92 10.58 -1.20
C PHE A 115 -3.27 10.53 -2.68
N ARG A 116 -2.24 10.41 -3.53
CA ARG A 116 -2.38 10.23 -4.98
C ARG A 116 -1.15 9.55 -5.56
N VAL A 117 -1.30 8.77 -6.62
CA VAL A 117 -0.16 8.33 -7.43
C VAL A 117 0.08 9.37 -8.52
N SER A 118 1.20 10.09 -8.45
CA SER A 118 1.57 11.13 -9.42
C SER A 118 3.08 11.32 -9.49
N ARG A 119 3.62 11.48 -10.70
CA ARG A 119 5.06 11.72 -10.93
C ARG A 119 5.53 13.13 -10.57
N THR A 120 4.61 14.09 -10.46
CA THR A 120 4.95 15.52 -10.34
C THR A 120 4.63 16.09 -8.96
N ASP A 121 3.53 15.66 -8.35
CA ASP A 121 2.94 16.35 -7.19
C ASP A 121 2.62 15.41 -6.03
N SER A 122 3.26 14.24 -5.98
CA SER A 122 3.07 13.26 -4.92
C SER A 122 4.38 12.61 -4.47
N ILE A 123 4.40 12.12 -3.23
CA ILE A 123 5.46 11.26 -2.72
C ILE A 123 5.41 9.84 -3.29
N VAL A 124 4.26 9.44 -3.84
CA VAL A 124 4.07 8.16 -4.52
C VAL A 124 4.09 8.40 -6.02
N THR A 125 5.15 7.93 -6.67
CA THR A 125 5.45 8.31 -8.06
C THR A 125 4.96 7.32 -9.10
N GLY A 126 4.60 6.11 -8.66
CA GLY A 126 4.12 5.03 -9.52
C GLY A 126 3.68 3.80 -8.74
N THR A 127 3.52 2.70 -9.47
CA THR A 127 3.14 1.39 -8.93
C THR A 127 3.95 0.27 -9.62
N PRO A 128 4.32 -0.81 -8.89
CA PRO A 128 4.21 -0.93 -7.45
C PRO A 128 5.29 -0.09 -6.75
N GLU A 129 4.93 0.47 -5.60
CA GLU A 129 5.87 1.07 -4.65
C GLU A 129 5.47 0.62 -3.24
N THR A 130 6.42 0.47 -2.30
CA THR A 130 6.09 0.13 -0.91
C THR A 130 6.69 1.13 0.06
N LEU A 131 5.82 1.84 0.76
CA LEU A 131 6.16 2.81 1.78
C LEU A 131 6.21 2.16 3.16
N LEU A 132 7.25 2.46 3.92
CA LEU A 132 7.42 1.99 5.30
C LEU A 132 7.36 3.15 6.28
N PHE A 133 6.46 3.04 7.26
CA PHE A 133 6.22 4.08 8.26
C PHE A 133 6.46 3.60 9.70
N LYS A 134 6.99 4.48 10.54
CA LYS A 134 6.70 4.46 11.99
C LYS A 134 5.37 5.19 12.18
N THR A 135 4.53 4.79 13.12
CA THR A 135 3.16 5.37 13.25
C THR A 135 3.02 6.37 14.41
N LYS A 136 4.00 6.43 15.32
CA LYS A 136 3.98 7.31 16.50
C LYS A 136 5.32 8.07 16.66
N PRO A 137 5.49 9.25 16.03
CA PRO A 137 4.58 9.89 15.06
C PRO A 137 4.58 9.16 13.71
N LEU A 138 3.60 9.45 12.84
CA LEU A 138 3.58 8.90 11.48
C LEU A 138 4.78 9.45 10.71
N LEU A 139 5.75 8.61 10.36
CA LEU A 139 6.99 9.02 9.72
C LEU A 139 7.34 8.01 8.66
N LEU A 140 7.34 8.45 7.40
CA LEU A 140 7.91 7.70 6.30
C LEU A 140 9.43 7.60 6.49
N TYR A 141 9.96 6.39 6.62
CA TYR A 141 11.40 6.17 6.78
C TYR A 141 12.03 5.41 5.60
N TYR A 142 11.22 4.84 4.71
CA TYR A 142 11.70 4.16 3.52
C TYR A 142 10.63 4.07 2.43
N ASN A 143 11.02 4.19 1.16
CA ASN A 143 10.19 3.90 0.00
C ASN A 143 10.91 2.89 -0.91
N PHE A 144 10.31 1.73 -1.15
CA PHE A 144 10.74 0.75 -2.15
C PHE A 144 10.09 1.06 -3.48
N ILE A 145 10.87 1.52 -4.46
CA ILE A 145 10.39 1.76 -5.82
C ILE A 145 10.44 0.46 -6.63
N GLY A 146 9.33 0.09 -7.26
CA GLY A 146 9.18 -1.16 -7.99
C GLY A 146 8.83 -2.35 -7.09
N PRO A 147 8.71 -3.56 -7.67
CA PRO A 147 8.29 -4.73 -6.92
C PRO A 147 9.39 -5.17 -5.94
N ILE A 148 8.99 -5.56 -4.74
CA ILE A 148 9.85 -6.20 -3.73
C ILE A 148 10.44 -7.49 -4.31
N SER A 149 9.59 -8.34 -4.91
CA SER A 149 9.99 -9.52 -5.69
C SER A 149 8.89 -9.94 -6.66
N GLU A 150 9.27 -10.42 -7.85
CA GLU A 150 8.36 -11.09 -8.80
C GLU A 150 8.42 -12.64 -8.68
N GLU A 151 9.13 -13.17 -7.68
CA GLU A 151 9.16 -14.61 -7.42
C GLU A 151 7.81 -15.10 -6.88
N SER A 152 7.38 -16.27 -7.34
CA SER A 152 6.08 -16.87 -6.99
C SER A 152 6.20 -18.17 -6.22
N ASN A 153 7.39 -18.79 -6.20
CA ASN A 153 7.67 -20.00 -5.45
C ASN A 153 7.96 -19.68 -3.97
N PRO A 154 7.15 -20.18 -3.01
CA PRO A 154 7.34 -19.89 -1.59
C PRO A 154 8.70 -20.31 -1.01
N GLN A 155 9.28 -21.41 -1.51
CA GLN A 155 10.60 -21.90 -1.07
C GLN A 155 11.74 -21.00 -1.56
N ARG A 156 11.55 -20.29 -2.68
CA ARG A 156 12.50 -19.30 -3.16
C ARG A 156 12.32 -17.95 -2.49
N LEU A 157 11.07 -17.56 -2.20
CA LEU A 157 10.76 -16.33 -1.45
C LEU A 157 11.39 -16.32 -0.05
N SER A 158 11.51 -17.48 0.62
CA SER A 158 12.12 -17.56 1.95
C SER A 158 13.64 -17.29 1.96
N VAL A 159 14.31 -17.42 0.82
CA VAL A 159 15.76 -17.17 0.65
C VAL A 159 16.08 -15.99 -0.26
N ASP A 160 15.05 -15.35 -0.84
CA ASP A 160 15.16 -14.17 -1.68
C ASP A 160 15.73 -13.00 -0.87
N GLN A 161 16.85 -12.45 -1.32
CA GLN A 161 17.58 -11.41 -0.59
C GLN A 161 16.79 -10.10 -0.49
N LYS A 162 15.98 -9.74 -1.49
CA LYS A 162 15.13 -8.55 -1.44
C LYS A 162 13.99 -8.76 -0.44
N VAL A 163 13.38 -9.94 -0.43
CA VAL A 163 12.34 -10.30 0.56
C VAL A 163 12.90 -10.28 1.98
N LEU A 164 14.07 -10.89 2.21
CA LEU A 164 14.75 -10.89 3.51
C LEU A 164 15.17 -9.49 3.95
N PHE A 165 15.64 -8.66 3.03
CA PHE A 165 15.93 -7.25 3.30
C PHE A 165 14.66 -6.48 3.67
N PHE A 166 13.58 -6.66 2.91
CA PHE A 166 12.30 -6.03 3.16
C PHE A 166 11.73 -6.40 4.53
N LYS A 167 11.73 -7.68 4.91
CA LYS A 167 11.26 -8.13 6.25
C LYS A 167 12.00 -7.40 7.37
N ARG A 168 13.33 -7.32 7.28
CA ARG A 168 14.17 -6.59 8.24
C ARG A 168 13.82 -5.11 8.29
N MET A 169 13.64 -4.48 7.13
CA MET A 169 13.28 -3.06 7.05
C MET A 169 11.88 -2.79 7.62
N ALA A 170 10.90 -3.67 7.37
CA ALA A 170 9.55 -3.60 7.93
C ALA A 170 9.51 -3.76 9.46
N GLY A 171 10.62 -4.18 10.07
CA GLY A 171 10.76 -4.38 11.51
C GLY A 171 10.49 -5.81 11.98
N SER A 172 10.35 -6.77 11.05
CA SER A 172 10.28 -8.19 11.37
C SER A 172 11.70 -8.70 11.64
N SER A 173 11.93 -9.17 12.86
CA SER A 173 13.19 -9.76 13.34
C SER A 173 13.01 -11.25 13.60
#